data_AF-A0A2S8B8S6-F1
#
_entry.id   AF-A0A2S8B8S6-F1
#
_cell.length_a   1.000
_cell.length_b   1.000
_cell.length_c   1.000
_cell.angle_alpha   90.00
_cell.angle_beta   90.00
_cell.angle_gamma   90.00
#
_symmetry.space_group_name_H-M   'P 1'
#
loop_
_entity.id
_entity.type
_entity.pdbx_description
1 polymer ?
#
loop_
_entity_poly.entity_id
_entity_poly.type
_entity_poly.pdbx_seq_one_letter_code
_entity_poly.pdbx_strand_id
1 'polypeptide(L)'
;MERAVITGLLALAMGVLLFWVGWNHWRYRRQETINILEGVVLNFTGEEPLPPTKLDWFLKYLQALLGFVFGSFFTLLGAVIILNELEML
;
A
#
# COMPACT_ATOMS: atom_id res chain seq x y z
N MET A 1 0.53 -25.48 12.23
CA MET A 1 -0.73 -25.53 11.46
C MET A 1 -1.56 -24.27 11.62
N GLU A 2 -2.52 -24.16 12.55
CA GLU A 2 -3.50 -23.06 12.52
C GLU A 2 -2.88 -21.64 12.55
N ARG A 3 -1.88 -21.40 13.40
CA ARG A 3 -1.22 -20.08 13.49
C ARG A 3 -0.49 -19.68 12.21
N ALA A 4 0.14 -20.63 11.52
CA ALA A 4 0.89 -20.37 10.30
C ALA A 4 -0.07 -20.02 9.15
N VAL A 5 -1.17 -20.77 9.02
CA VAL A 5 -2.24 -20.48 8.05
C VAL A 5 -2.86 -19.11 8.31
N ILE A 6 -3.17 -18.78 9.57
CA ILE A 6 -3.69 -17.45 9.93
C ILE A 6 -2.69 -16.35 9.57
N THR A 7 -1.41 -16.55 9.87
CA THR A 7 -0.35 -15.59 9.53
C THR A 7 -0.21 -15.40 8.02
N GLY A 8 -0.27 -16.50 7.27
CA GLY A 8 -0.24 -16.49 5.81
C GLY A 8 -1.44 -15.75 5.21
N LEU A 9 -2.65 -15.98 5.72
CA LEU A 9 -3.88 -15.27 5.33
C LEU A 9 -3.79 -13.78 5.62
N LEU A 10 -3.30 -13.40 6.80
CA LEU A 10 -3.08 -11.99 7.16
C LEU A 10 -2.07 -11.31 6.24
N ALA A 11 -0.95 -11.98 5.94
CA ALA A 11 0.04 -11.48 5.00
C ALA A 11 -0.52 -11.33 3.59
N LEU A 12 -1.33 -12.29 3.13
CA LEU A 12 -2.02 -12.24 1.84
C LEU A 12 -3.01 -11.08 1.76
N ALA A 13 -3.87 -10.93 2.78
CA ALA A 13 -4.81 -9.83 2.87
C ALA A 13 -4.09 -8.48 2.88
N MET A 14 -3.01 -8.36 3.67
CA MET A 14 -2.18 -7.15 3.71
C MET A 14 -1.53 -6.86 2.36
N GLY A 15 -1.01 -7.89 1.68
CA GLY A 15 -0.40 -7.77 0.36
C GLY A 15 -1.40 -7.25 -0.68
N VAL A 16 -2.60 -7.83 -0.73
CA VAL A 16 -3.67 -7.39 -1.64
C VAL A 16 -4.09 -5.95 -1.33
N LEU A 17 -4.22 -5.58 -0.06
CA LEU A 17 -4.56 -4.22 0.35
C LEU A 17 -3.48 -3.21 -0.06
N LEU A 18 -2.20 -3.50 0.19
CA LEU A 18 -1.09 -2.63 -0.19
C LEU A 18 -0.97 -2.50 -1.71
N PHE A 19 -1.17 -3.60 -2.44
CA PHE A 19 -1.18 -3.59 -3.90
C PHE A 19 -2.34 -2.74 -4.42
N TRP A 20 -3.53 -2.87 -3.84
CA TRP A 20 -4.68 -2.03 -4.16
C TRP A 20 -4.35 -0.56 -3.90
N VAL A 21 -3.76 -0.23 -2.74
CA VAL A 21 -3.35 1.15 -2.42
C VAL A 21 -2.37 1.69 -3.46
N GLY A 22 -1.36 0.90 -3.84
CA GLY A 22 -0.40 1.25 -4.89
C GLY A 22 -1.09 1.49 -6.24
N TRP A 23 -2.01 0.59 -6.62
CA TRP A 23 -2.81 0.70 -7.84
C TRP A 23 -3.70 1.95 -7.83
N ASN A 24 -4.34 2.25 -6.71
CA ASN A 24 -5.20 3.42 -6.56
C ASN A 24 -4.38 4.71 -6.73
N HIS A 25 -3.23 4.80 -6.06
CA HIS A 25 -2.32 5.94 -6.21
C HIS A 25 -1.79 6.07 -7.64
N TRP A 26 -1.49 4.95 -8.30
CA TRP A 26 -1.08 4.95 -9.70
C TRP A 26 -2.19 5.42 -10.65
N ARG A 27 -3.42 4.93 -10.46
CA ARG A 27 -4.58 5.27 -11.31
C ARG A 27 -4.95 6.75 -11.18
N TYR A 28 -4.97 7.26 -9.96
CA TYR A 28 -5.33 8.64 -9.66
C TYR A 28 -4.14 9.59 -9.59
N ARG A 29 -2.94 9.16 -10.03
CA ARG A 29 -1.71 9.95 -9.96
C ARG A 29 -1.83 11.32 -10.62
N ARG A 30 -2.61 11.43 -11.71
CA ARG A 30 -2.78 12.68 -12.49
C ARG A 30 -3.87 13.60 -11.95
N GLN A 31 -4.60 13.19 -10.91
CA GLN A 31 -5.56 14.07 -10.25
C GLN A 31 -4.83 14.92 -9.20
N GLU A 32 -5.24 16.18 -9.07
CA GLU A 32 -4.83 17.07 -7.97
C GLU A 32 -5.48 16.61 -6.65
N THR A 33 -5.09 15.42 -6.20
CA THR A 33 -5.47 14.87 -4.91
C THR A 33 -4.47 15.28 -3.85
N ILE A 34 -4.96 15.70 -2.69
CA ILE A 34 -4.12 15.97 -1.51
C ILE A 34 -3.42 14.66 -1.13
N ASN A 35 -2.10 14.70 -0.93
CA ASN A 35 -1.36 13.52 -0.50
C ASN A 35 -1.80 13.11 0.92
N ILE A 36 -1.74 11.83 1.31
CA ILE A 36 -2.16 11.39 2.66
C ILE A 36 -1.40 12.16 3.74
N LEU A 37 -0.10 12.38 3.54
CA LEU A 37 0.75 13.10 4.48
C LEU A 37 0.37 14.58 4.60
N GLU A 38 0.02 15.19 3.46
CA GLU A 38 -0.49 16.57 3.39
C GLU A 38 -1.88 16.68 4.03
N GLY A 39 -2.77 15.71 3.78
CA GLY A 39 -4.09 15.64 4.41
C GLY A 39 -4.02 15.48 5.93
N VAL A 40 -3.01 14.77 6.44
CA VAL A 40 -2.75 14.68 7.89
C VAL A 40 -2.26 16.01 8.45
N VAL A 41 -1.35 16.70 7.75
CA VAL A 41 -0.85 18.02 8.17
C VAL A 41 -1.99 19.04 8.17
N LEU A 42 -2.78 19.11 7.09
CA LEU A 42 -3.91 20.04 6.95
C LEU A 42 -5.00 19.78 8.01
N ASN A 43 -5.28 18.52 8.34
CA ASN A 43 -6.19 18.20 9.45
C ASN A 43 -5.67 18.68 10.81
N PHE A 44 -4.36 18.76 10.98
CA PHE A 44 -3.74 19.24 12.23
C PHE A 44 -3.61 20.75 12.29
N THR A 45 -3.34 21.41 11.15
CA THR A 45 -3.11 22.87 11.10
C THR A 45 -4.37 23.67 10.79
N GLY A 46 -5.41 23.04 10.21
CA GLY A 46 -6.65 23.71 9.81
C GLY A 46 -6.48 24.67 8.63
N GLU A 47 -5.36 24.60 7.91
CA GLU A 47 -5.06 25.47 6.76
C GLU A 47 -5.61 24.89 5.46
N GLU A 48 -5.70 25.74 4.43
CA GLU A 48 -6.11 25.32 3.08
C GLU A 48 -4.96 24.60 2.35
N PRO A 49 -5.26 23.58 1.52
CA PRO A 49 -4.25 22.86 0.76
C PRO A 49 -3.48 23.79 -0.16
N LEU A 50 -2.15 23.78 -0.05
CA LEU A 50 -1.26 24.53 -0.93
C LEU A 50 -1.30 23.92 -2.34
N PRO A 51 -1.01 24.72 -3.39
CA PRO A 51 -0.91 24.18 -4.73
C PRO A 51 0.17 23.08 -4.78
N PRO A 52 -0.11 21.94 -5.43
CA PRO A 52 0.73 20.76 -5.34
C PRO A 52 2.16 21.05 -5.81
N THR A 53 3.12 20.77 -4.95
CA THR A 53 4.55 20.99 -5.21
C THR A 53 5.18 19.80 -5.93
N LYS A 54 6.39 19.99 -6.49
CA LYS A 54 7.16 18.89 -7.11
C LYS A 54 7.42 17.73 -6.14
N LEU A 55 7.50 18.01 -4.83
CA LEU A 55 7.69 16.99 -3.80
C LEU A 55 6.43 16.12 -3.64
N ASP A 56 5.24 16.72 -3.66
CA ASP A 56 3.98 15.98 -3.53
C ASP A 56 3.78 15.01 -4.69
N TRP A 57 4.17 15.43 -5.90
CA TRP A 57 4.23 14.56 -7.06
C TRP A 57 5.20 13.39 -6.85
N PHE A 58 6.42 13.66 -6.37
CA PHE A 58 7.39 12.60 -6.07
C PHE A 58 6.86 11.60 -5.04
N LEU A 59 6.25 12.10 -3.95
CA LEU A 59 5.68 11.26 -2.90
C LEU A 59 4.53 10.39 -3.39
N LYS A 60 3.64 10.92 -4.26
CA LYS A 60 2.58 10.11 -4.90
C LYS A 60 3.15 8.96 -5.74
N TYR A 61 4.20 9.22 -6.52
CA TYR A 61 4.87 8.18 -7.30
C TYR A 61 5.57 7.17 -6.41
N LEU A 62 6.25 7.63 -5.38
CA LEU A 62 6.92 6.76 -4.41
C LEU A 62 5.89 5.87 -3.69
N GLN A 63 4.77 6.41 -3.27
CA GLN A 63 3.72 5.66 -2.58
C GLN A 63 3.05 4.62 -3.49
N ALA A 64 2.82 4.95 -4.76
CA ALA A 64 2.37 3.98 -5.75
C ALA A 64 3.38 2.83 -5.93
N LEU A 65 4.66 3.17 -6.08
CA LEU A 65 5.74 2.19 -6.23
C LEU A 65 5.88 1.29 -5.01
N LEU A 66 5.93 1.87 -3.81
CA LEU A 66 6.02 1.13 -2.56
C LEU A 66 4.79 0.24 -2.35
N GLY A 67 3.58 0.72 -2.68
CA GLY A 67 2.36 -0.10 -2.61
C GLY A 67 2.44 -1.34 -3.51
N PHE A 68 2.94 -1.20 -4.74
CA PHE A 68 3.15 -2.36 -5.62
C PHE A 68 4.22 -3.31 -5.12
N VAL A 69 5.38 -2.79 -4.68
CA VAL A 69 6.51 -3.60 -4.22
C VAL A 69 6.14 -4.36 -2.96
N PHE A 70 5.67 -3.67 -1.92
CA PHE A 70 5.26 -4.30 -0.68
C PHE A 70 4.01 -5.17 -0.88
N GLY A 71 3.04 -4.72 -1.66
CA GLY A 71 1.84 -5.50 -1.96
C GLY A 71 2.15 -6.84 -2.61
N SER A 72 2.99 -6.82 -3.66
CA SER A 72 3.45 -8.05 -4.32
C SER A 72 4.26 -8.93 -3.37
N PHE A 73 5.18 -8.34 -2.60
CA PHE A 73 6.01 -9.06 -1.66
C PHE A 73 5.20 -9.78 -0.57
N PHE A 74 4.28 -9.08 0.10
CA PHE A 74 3.43 -9.66 1.14
C PHE A 74 2.44 -10.69 0.58
N THR A 75 1.92 -10.47 -0.63
CA THR A 75 1.04 -11.44 -1.31
C THR A 75 1.78 -12.75 -1.57
N LEU A 76 2.98 -12.68 -2.14
CA LEU A 76 3.82 -13.85 -2.40
C LEU A 76 4.24 -14.54 -1.09
N LEU A 77 4.65 -13.77 -0.08
CA LEU A 77 5.04 -14.31 1.22
C LEU A 77 3.87 -15.02 1.90
N GLY A 78 2.67 -14.44 1.88
CA GLY A 78 1.46 -15.09 2.38
C GLY A 78 1.12 -16.38 1.64
N ALA A 79 1.22 -16.37 0.30
CA ALA A 79 1.01 -17.56 -0.52
C ALA A 79 2.03 -18.66 -0.18
N VAL A 80 3.31 -18.34 -0.09
CA VAL A 80 4.37 -19.30 0.24
C VAL A 80 4.15 -19.92 1.63
N ILE A 81 3.80 -19.11 2.63
CA ILE A 81 3.52 -19.62 4.00
C ILE A 81 2.35 -20.62 3.96
N ILE A 82 1.27 -20.30 3.27
CA ILE A 82 0.11 -21.18 3.17
C ILE A 82 0.45 -22.47 2.41
N LEU A 83 1.14 -22.36 1.28
CA LEU A 83 1.49 -23.52 0.44
C LEU A 83 2.46 -24.48 1.15
N ASN A 84 3.44 -23.95 1.88
CA ASN A 84 4.37 -24.74 2.68
C ASN A 84 3.63 -25.47 3.82
N GLU A 85 2.73 -24.80 4.52
CA GLU A 85 1.95 -25.43 5.59
C GLU A 85 0.96 -26.49 5.06
N LEU A 86 0.55 -26.39 3.80
CA LEU A 86 -0.27 -27.38 3.12
C LEU A 86 0.55 -28.52 2.50
N GLU A 87 1.87 -28.55 2.69
CA GLU A 87 2.81 -29.51 2.10
C GLU A 87 2.73 -29.57 0.56
N MET A 88 2.29 -28.47 -0.07
CA MET A 88 2.18 -28.34 -1.53
C MET A 88 3.44 -27.70 -2.16
N LEU A 89 4.44 -27.40 -1.33
CA LEU A 89 5.73 -26.79 -1.66
C LEU A 89 6.79 -27.35 -0.71
#